data_AF-A0A4Q6G4X5-F1
#
_entry.id   AF-A0A4Q6G4X5-F1
#
_cell.length_a   1.000
_cell.length_b   1.000
_cell.length_c   1.000
_cell.angle_alpha   90.00
_cell.angle_beta   90.00
_cell.angle_gamma   90.00
#
_symmetry.space_group_name_H-M   'P 1'
#
loop_
_entity.id
_entity.type
_entity.pdbx_description
1 polymer ?
#
loop_
_entity_poly.entity_id
_entity_poly.type
_entity_poly.pdbx_seq_one_letter_code
_entity_poly.pdbx_strand_id
1 'polypeptide(L)'
;KEIGPLFRQALWLALALGALMFAFLSLIPYALGPFGISAEIIPGATGFLHGIRWGAPALTLFFCMRYLSEGMHWTLPTMLIGFGGLVVLAPLGYVFTFGRFGVPEMGAAGLGVASALMMWGQAIAFATYLWNARRFGHLKLFARFDGPHARPIAQLLRTGLPIGVTVLMEGGLFIATALLIARLGAVPAAAHQIAINVSALCFMIPMGVAEATTVRVGHALGMGDGQAIRRAAHAGYGIVLGTQALSATALLLGHDLVVALYTRDLVVAALAGNLLLYAAAFQFPDGIQVASAGALRGLKDTRVPMWLAMFSYWGLGMPLGIGLGLGLGWGPQGMWVGLIVGLSAAAVLMASRFRHSSRRLPGPASAGPAMT
;
A
#
# COMPACT_ATOMS: atom_id res chain seq x y z
N LYS A 1 -24.29 15.88 0.15
CA LYS A 1 -24.81 16.17 1.51
C LYS A 1 -24.37 15.13 2.55
N GLU A 2 -24.11 13.87 2.19
CA GLU A 2 -23.70 12.80 3.13
C GLU A 2 -22.19 12.69 3.41
N ILE A 3 -21.34 13.32 2.59
CA ILE A 3 -19.87 13.22 2.69
C ILE A 3 -19.35 13.75 4.04
N GLY A 4 -19.90 14.87 4.53
CA GLY A 4 -19.48 15.48 5.80
C GLY A 4 -19.73 14.57 7.02
N PRO A 5 -20.97 14.09 7.22
CA PRO A 5 -21.28 13.13 8.28
C PRO A 5 -20.46 11.83 8.17
N LEU A 6 -20.28 11.28 6.96
CA LEU A 6 -19.49 10.07 6.76
C LEU A 6 -18.01 10.27 7.14
N PHE A 7 -17.44 11.43 6.81
CA PHE A 7 -16.07 11.77 7.17
C PHE A 7 -15.87 11.89 8.69
N ARG A 8 -16.83 12.45 9.43
CA ARG A 8 -16.76 12.50 10.90
C ARG A 8 -16.77 11.11 11.53
N GLN A 9 -17.56 10.20 10.98
CA GLN A 9 -17.56 8.79 11.41
C GLN A 9 -16.25 8.08 11.03
N ALA A 10 -15.67 8.42 9.89
CA ALA A 10 -14.36 7.93 9.48
C ALA A 10 -13.23 8.41 10.42
N LEU A 11 -13.30 9.64 10.94
CA LEU A 11 -12.36 10.15 11.95
C LEU A 11 -12.45 9.36 13.26
N TRP A 12 -13.66 9.05 13.74
CA TRP A 12 -13.85 8.20 14.92
C TRP A 12 -13.27 6.80 14.71
N LEU A 13 -13.51 6.20 13.55
CA LEU A 13 -12.92 4.92 13.19
C LEU A 13 -11.39 4.98 13.10
N ALA A 14 -10.84 6.06 12.51
CA ALA A 14 -9.40 6.27 12.42
C ALA A 14 -8.75 6.40 13.80
N LEU A 15 -9.39 7.09 14.75
CA LEU A 15 -8.93 7.17 16.13
C LEU A 15 -8.99 5.80 16.84
N ALA A 16 -10.07 5.04 16.66
CA ALA A 16 -10.20 3.70 17.23
C ALA A 16 -9.14 2.74 16.67
N LEU A 17 -8.91 2.76 15.35
CA LEU A 17 -7.86 1.97 14.70
C LEU A 17 -6.45 2.45 15.10
N GLY A 18 -6.27 3.76 15.27
CA GLY A 18 -5.01 4.35 15.75
C GLY A 18 -4.70 3.92 17.19
N ALA A 19 -5.70 3.89 18.07
CA ALA A 19 -5.58 3.37 19.43
C ALA A 19 -5.29 1.86 19.45
N LEU A 20 -5.92 1.09 18.56
CA LEU A 20 -5.62 -0.34 18.40
C LEU A 20 -4.17 -0.56 17.94
N MET A 21 -3.70 0.21 16.96
CA MET A 21 -2.29 0.16 16.52
C MET A 21 -1.33 0.61 17.64
N PHE A 22 -1.68 1.62 18.43
CA PHE A 22 -0.89 2.05 19.58
C PHE A 22 -0.75 0.94 20.63
N ALA A 23 -1.85 0.25 20.95
CA ALA A 23 -1.85 -0.88 21.86
C ALA A 23 -1.01 -2.03 21.30
N PHE A 24 -1.17 -2.36 20.02
CA PHE A 24 -0.40 -3.40 19.35
C PHE A 24 1.11 -3.11 19.38
N LEU A 25 1.53 -1.89 19.03
CA LEU A 25 2.93 -1.47 19.06
C LEU A 25 3.50 -1.37 20.49
N SER A 26 2.65 -1.22 21.51
CA SER A 26 3.06 -1.27 22.91
C SER A 26 3.20 -2.70 23.44
N LEU A 27 2.54 -3.68 22.81
CA LEU A 27 2.61 -5.10 23.19
C LEU A 27 3.76 -5.84 22.49
N ILE A 28 4.10 -5.46 21.26
CA ILE A 28 5.19 -6.10 20.48
C ILE A 28 6.53 -6.17 21.24
N PRO A 29 7.00 -5.11 21.94
CA PRO A 29 8.28 -5.16 22.66
C PRO A 29 8.39 -6.32 23.66
N TYR A 30 7.28 -6.69 24.31
CA TYR A 30 7.24 -7.82 25.25
C TYR A 30 7.34 -9.18 24.55
N ALA A 31 6.98 -9.25 23.27
CA ALA A 31 7.10 -10.46 22.46
C ALA A 31 8.50 -10.63 21.86
N LEU A 32 9.32 -9.57 21.76
CA LEU A 32 10.63 -9.60 21.09
C LEU A 32 11.61 -10.63 21.72
N GLY A 33 11.59 -10.76 23.05
CA GLY A 33 12.42 -11.74 23.77
C GLY A 33 12.06 -13.19 23.42
N PRO A 34 10.79 -13.60 23.58
CA PRO A 34 10.30 -14.93 23.15
C PRO A 34 10.53 -15.26 21.67
N PHE A 35 10.65 -14.28 20.78
CA PHE A 35 10.94 -14.48 19.36
C PHE A 35 12.42 -14.80 19.03
N GLY A 36 13.32 -14.80 20.04
CA GLY A 36 14.73 -15.18 19.85
C GLY A 36 15.59 -14.07 19.22
N ILE A 37 15.16 -12.82 19.31
CA ILE A 37 15.93 -11.66 18.83
C ILE A 37 17.12 -11.43 19.79
N SER A 38 18.29 -11.08 19.26
CA SER A 38 19.49 -10.87 20.07
C SER A 38 19.29 -9.76 21.12
N ALA A 39 19.79 -9.99 22.33
CA ALA A 39 19.64 -9.07 23.46
C ALA A 39 20.22 -7.67 23.21
N GLU A 40 21.15 -7.55 22.26
CA GLU A 40 21.76 -6.28 21.85
C GLU A 40 20.83 -5.41 20.99
N ILE A 41 19.93 -6.02 20.20
CA ILE A 41 19.02 -5.30 19.29
C ILE A 41 17.72 -4.91 20.01
N ILE A 42 17.31 -5.68 21.03
CA ILE A 42 16.05 -5.47 21.76
C ILE A 42 15.91 -4.04 22.32
N PRO A 43 16.92 -3.42 22.97
CA PRO A 43 16.80 -2.06 23.48
C PRO A 43 16.55 -1.02 22.39
N GLY A 44 17.27 -1.13 21.26
CA GLY A 44 17.12 -0.24 20.11
C GLY A 44 15.76 -0.38 19.41
N ALA A 45 15.34 -1.62 19.16
CA ALA A 45 14.04 -1.93 18.58
C ALA A 45 12.88 -1.47 19.49
N THR A 46 12.98 -1.71 20.80
CA THR A 46 12.00 -1.27 21.79
C THR A 46 11.91 0.25 21.84
N GLY A 47 13.05 0.95 21.81
CA GLY A 47 13.11 2.41 21.75
C GLY A 47 12.42 2.97 20.50
N PHE A 48 12.68 2.38 19.33
CA PHE A 48 12.02 2.77 18.08
C PHE A 48 10.50 2.53 18.15
N LEU A 49 10.07 1.36 18.63
CA LEU A 49 8.65 1.01 18.76
C LEU A 49 7.90 1.94 19.74
N HIS A 50 8.52 2.30 20.86
CA HIS A 50 7.97 3.25 21.82
C HIS A 50 7.90 4.69 21.28
N GLY A 51 8.80 5.07 20.37
CA GLY A 51 8.72 6.34 19.65
C GLY A 51 7.60 6.33 18.61
N ILE A 52 7.60 5.35 17.70
CA ILE A 52 6.69 5.33 16.56
C ILE A 52 5.23 5.07 16.95
N ARG A 53 4.96 4.39 18.08
CA ARG A 53 3.57 4.17 18.54
C ARG A 53 2.78 5.47 18.68
N TRP A 54 3.42 6.56 19.09
CA TRP A 54 2.78 7.88 19.22
C TRP A 54 2.41 8.50 17.86
N GLY A 55 3.03 8.05 16.77
CA GLY A 55 2.69 8.43 15.40
C GLY A 55 1.52 7.65 14.81
N ALA A 56 1.17 6.48 15.36
CA ALA A 56 0.13 5.62 14.79
C ALA A 56 -1.26 6.30 14.71
N PRO A 57 -1.74 7.03 15.74
CA PRO A 57 -2.99 7.79 15.63
C PRO A 57 -2.92 8.92 14.59
N ALA A 58 -1.76 9.59 14.48
CA ALA A 58 -1.57 10.65 13.49
C ALA A 58 -1.60 10.10 12.06
N LEU A 59 -1.01 8.92 11.86
CA LEU A 59 -0.99 8.25 10.57
C LEU A 59 -2.40 7.87 10.08
N THR A 60 -3.25 7.32 10.96
CA THR A 60 -4.62 6.96 10.58
C THR A 60 -5.47 8.19 10.30
N LEU A 61 -5.29 9.27 11.06
CA LEU A 61 -5.91 10.57 10.80
C LEU A 61 -5.46 11.16 9.46
N PHE A 62 -4.16 11.14 9.18
CA PHE A 62 -3.60 11.59 7.91
C PHE A 62 -4.19 10.80 6.74
N PHE A 63 -4.24 9.47 6.81
CA PHE A 63 -4.86 8.65 5.76
C PHE A 63 -6.35 8.97 5.57
N CYS A 64 -7.10 9.15 6.66
CA CYS A 64 -8.51 9.51 6.57
C CYS A 64 -8.72 10.83 5.82
N MET A 65 -7.89 11.84 6.09
CA MET A 65 -7.97 13.15 5.41
C MET A 65 -7.46 13.09 3.97
N ARG A 66 -6.37 12.36 3.74
CA ARG A 66 -5.78 12.10 2.41
C ARG A 66 -6.81 11.47 1.48
N TYR A 67 -7.43 10.36 1.88
CA TYR A 67 -8.39 9.66 1.03
C TYR A 67 -9.65 10.48 0.76
N LEU A 68 -10.05 11.38 1.66
CA LEU A 68 -11.12 12.34 1.39
C LEU A 68 -10.72 13.32 0.27
N SER A 69 -9.52 13.90 0.37
CA SER A 69 -9.01 14.87 -0.63
C SER A 69 -8.88 14.22 -2.02
N GLU A 70 -8.34 13.01 -2.07
CA GLU A 70 -8.19 12.22 -3.29
C GLU A 70 -9.56 11.85 -3.88
N GLY A 71 -10.51 11.42 -3.04
CA GLY A 71 -11.88 11.13 -3.46
C GLY A 71 -12.61 12.32 -4.09
N MET A 72 -12.23 13.54 -3.71
CA MET A 72 -12.74 14.80 -4.30
C MET A 72 -11.96 15.28 -5.53
N HIS A 73 -11.12 14.41 -6.12
CA HIS A 73 -10.26 14.68 -7.26
C HIS A 73 -9.21 15.77 -7.01
N TRP A 74 -8.76 15.92 -5.76
CA TRP A 74 -7.79 16.94 -5.37
C TRP A 74 -6.60 16.29 -4.66
N THR A 75 -5.60 15.89 -5.44
CA THR A 75 -4.41 15.16 -4.97
C THR A 75 -3.22 16.07 -4.62
N LEU A 76 -3.25 17.33 -5.04
CA LEU A 76 -2.14 18.28 -4.84
C LEU A 76 -1.74 18.45 -3.37
N PRO A 77 -2.67 18.60 -2.40
CA PRO A 77 -2.30 18.74 -0.98
C PRO A 77 -1.64 17.48 -0.43
N THR A 78 -2.09 16.31 -0.87
CA THR A 78 -1.45 15.04 -0.52
C THR A 78 -0.01 14.98 -0.98
N MET A 79 0.25 15.40 -2.22
CA MET A 79 1.61 15.43 -2.76
C MET A 79 2.51 16.42 -1.99
N LEU A 80 2.03 17.64 -1.77
CA LEU A 80 2.79 18.68 -1.07
C LEU A 80 3.10 18.31 0.39
N ILE A 81 2.11 17.80 1.12
CA ILE A 81 2.27 17.40 2.52
C ILE A 81 3.09 16.10 2.63
N GLY A 82 2.95 15.20 1.64
CA GLY A 82 3.77 13.98 1.53
C GLY A 82 5.25 14.31 1.38
N PHE A 83 5.60 15.08 0.34
CA PHE A 83 6.98 15.52 0.10
C PHE A 83 7.51 16.43 1.21
N GLY A 84 6.70 17.38 1.69
CA GLY A 84 7.06 18.23 2.83
C GLY A 84 7.36 17.40 4.09
N GLY A 85 6.61 16.33 4.32
CA GLY A 85 6.87 15.37 5.39
C GLY A 85 8.26 14.72 5.28
N LEU A 86 8.68 14.31 4.09
CA LEU A 86 10.03 13.75 3.87
C LEU A 86 11.13 14.78 4.15
N VAL A 87 10.93 16.02 3.69
CA VAL A 87 11.87 17.14 3.92
C VAL A 87 11.97 17.49 5.40
N VAL A 88 10.91 17.31 6.18
CA VAL A 88 10.91 17.47 7.65
C VAL A 88 11.53 16.26 8.33
N LEU A 89 11.27 15.04 7.85
CA LEU A 89 11.78 13.81 8.45
C LEU A 89 13.31 13.71 8.40
N ALA A 90 13.94 14.08 7.28
CA ALA A 90 15.40 14.00 7.12
C ALA A 90 16.19 14.80 8.19
N PRO A 91 15.94 16.10 8.41
CA PRO A 91 16.63 16.87 9.45
C PRO A 91 16.21 16.46 10.86
N LEU A 92 14.93 16.19 11.12
CA LEU A 92 14.50 15.72 12.45
C LEU A 92 15.15 14.39 12.79
N GLY A 93 15.12 13.44 11.86
CA GLY A 93 15.76 12.14 11.99
C GLY A 93 17.25 12.27 12.26
N TYR A 94 17.95 13.14 11.53
CA TYR A 94 19.37 13.40 11.77
C TYR A 94 19.63 13.98 13.17
N VAL A 95 18.88 15.00 13.58
CA VAL A 95 19.05 15.66 14.89
C VAL A 95 18.78 14.71 16.06
N PHE A 96 17.69 13.94 16.00
CA PHE A 96 17.31 13.01 17.06
C PHE A 96 18.18 11.74 17.09
N THR A 97 18.71 11.32 15.94
CA THR A 97 19.59 10.14 15.87
C THR A 97 20.98 10.47 16.39
N PHE A 98 21.58 11.59 15.97
CA PHE A 98 22.98 11.96 16.27
C PHE A 98 23.14 12.97 17.43
N GLY A 99 22.07 13.35 18.12
CA GLY A 99 22.14 14.22 19.31
C GLY A 99 22.73 15.61 19.04
N ARG A 100 22.21 16.32 18.04
CA ARG A 100 22.64 17.70 17.70
C ARG A 100 21.69 18.73 18.35
N PHE A 101 22.14 19.97 18.55
CA PHE A 101 21.34 21.08 19.14
C PHE A 101 20.88 20.88 20.61
N GLY A 102 21.65 20.19 21.44
CA GLY A 102 21.35 20.03 22.88
C GLY A 102 20.36 18.91 23.21
N VAL A 103 19.99 18.10 22.22
CA VAL A 103 19.19 16.88 22.38
C VAL A 103 20.14 15.69 22.61
N PRO A 104 19.89 14.79 23.58
CA PRO A 104 20.70 13.60 23.78
C PRO A 104 20.66 12.65 22.57
N GLU A 105 21.73 11.89 22.35
CA GLU A 105 21.80 10.90 21.28
C GLU A 105 20.85 9.73 21.58
N MET A 106 19.73 9.65 20.86
CA MET A 106 18.68 8.63 21.09
C MET A 106 18.75 7.47 20.09
N GLY A 107 19.66 7.51 19.12
CA GLY A 107 19.85 6.45 18.11
C GLY A 107 18.53 6.03 17.45
N ALA A 108 18.24 4.72 17.47
CA ALA A 108 17.01 4.15 16.92
C ALA A 108 15.72 4.69 17.58
N ALA A 109 15.74 5.01 18.88
CA ALA A 109 14.60 5.62 19.55
C ALA A 109 14.31 7.03 19.01
N GLY A 110 15.37 7.79 18.71
CA GLY A 110 15.29 9.12 18.11
C GLY A 110 14.59 9.12 16.75
N LEU A 111 14.90 8.13 15.90
CA LEU A 111 14.24 7.97 14.60
C LEU A 111 12.74 7.67 14.73
N GLY A 112 12.36 6.87 15.73
CA GLY A 112 10.94 6.59 16.02
C GLY A 112 10.17 7.84 16.43
N VAL A 113 10.76 8.67 17.30
CA VAL A 113 10.16 9.95 17.73
C VAL A 113 10.11 10.96 16.58
N ALA A 114 11.18 11.08 15.79
CA ALA A 114 11.21 11.95 14.61
C ALA A 114 10.10 11.58 13.61
N SER A 115 9.89 10.28 13.39
CA SER A 115 8.82 9.77 12.53
C SER A 115 7.43 10.11 13.09
N ALA A 116 7.23 9.95 14.41
CA ALA A 116 5.96 10.31 15.05
C ALA A 116 5.66 11.80 14.94
N LEU A 117 6.64 12.68 15.17
CA LEU A 117 6.50 14.12 15.02
C LEU A 117 6.17 14.52 13.58
N MET A 118 6.83 13.90 12.61
CA MET A 118 6.54 14.11 11.19
C MET A 118 5.11 13.67 10.83
N MET A 119 4.65 12.52 11.31
CA MET A 119 3.27 12.06 11.09
C MET A 119 2.23 13.03 11.70
N TRP A 120 2.49 13.55 12.91
CA TRP A 120 1.65 14.59 13.52
C TRP A 120 1.68 15.89 12.72
N GLY A 121 2.86 16.32 12.27
CA GLY A 121 3.02 17.48 11.40
C GLY A 121 2.21 17.35 10.12
N GLN A 122 2.24 16.19 9.47
CA GLN A 122 1.43 15.90 8.29
C GLN A 122 -0.06 15.91 8.59
N ALA A 123 -0.50 15.26 9.67
CA ALA A 123 -1.91 15.24 10.06
C ALA A 123 -2.44 16.65 10.36
N ILE A 124 -1.68 17.47 11.08
CA ILE A 124 -2.05 18.85 11.42
C ILE A 124 -2.03 19.75 10.18
N ALA A 125 -1.01 19.64 9.33
CA ALA A 125 -0.94 20.37 8.06
C ALA A 125 -2.14 20.05 7.16
N PHE A 126 -2.55 18.78 7.12
CA PHE A 126 -3.69 18.35 6.32
C PHE A 126 -5.02 18.84 6.92
N ALA A 127 -5.17 18.77 8.24
CA ALA A 127 -6.36 19.26 8.95
C ALA A 127 -6.53 20.79 8.78
N THR A 128 -5.44 21.55 8.92
CA THR A 128 -5.45 23.02 8.74
C THR A 128 -5.73 23.41 7.30
N TYR A 129 -5.18 22.68 6.32
CA TYR A 129 -5.52 22.86 4.91
C TYR A 129 -7.02 22.64 4.65
N LEU A 130 -7.57 21.53 5.17
CA LEU A 130 -8.97 21.17 4.99
C LEU A 130 -9.93 22.16 5.68
N TRP A 131 -9.49 22.78 6.79
CA TRP A 131 -10.22 23.83 7.49
C TRP A 131 -10.25 25.15 6.70
N ASN A 132 -9.09 25.58 6.17
CA ASN A 132 -8.93 26.89 5.54
C ASN A 132 -9.38 26.92 4.06
N ALA A 133 -9.36 25.78 3.39
CA ALA A 133 -9.66 25.72 1.97
C ALA A 133 -11.16 26.01 1.71
N ARG A 134 -11.44 27.18 1.09
CA ARG A 134 -12.78 27.59 0.62
C ARG A 134 -13.52 26.50 -0.16
N ARG A 135 -12.78 25.67 -0.90
CA ARG A 135 -13.31 24.53 -1.67
C ARG A 135 -14.01 23.48 -0.80
N PHE A 136 -13.56 23.26 0.44
CA PHE A 136 -14.19 22.34 1.39
C PHE A 136 -15.16 23.02 2.36
N GLY A 137 -15.28 24.35 2.32
CA GLY A 137 -16.16 25.13 3.20
C GLY A 137 -17.64 24.71 3.12
N HIS A 138 -18.10 24.25 1.95
CA HIS A 138 -19.46 23.74 1.76
C HIS A 138 -19.74 22.39 2.45
N LEU A 139 -18.69 21.62 2.78
CA LEU A 139 -18.80 20.32 3.45
C LEU A 139 -18.91 20.45 4.98
N LYS A 140 -18.63 21.63 5.55
CA LYS A 140 -18.74 21.92 6.99
C LYS A 140 -18.10 20.82 7.85
N LEU A 141 -16.95 20.29 7.42
CA LEU A 141 -16.36 19.03 7.93
C LEU A 141 -16.18 19.04 9.44
N PHE A 142 -15.72 20.16 10.00
CA PHE A 142 -15.49 20.35 11.44
C PHE A 142 -16.59 21.17 12.15
N ALA A 143 -17.66 21.58 11.46
CA ALA A 143 -18.64 22.51 12.02
C ALA A 143 -19.66 21.87 12.98
N ARG A 144 -19.72 20.54 13.06
CA ARG A 144 -20.55 19.82 14.04
C ARG A 144 -19.80 18.61 14.56
N PHE A 145 -19.93 18.36 15.85
CA PHE A 145 -19.43 17.17 16.52
C PHE A 145 -20.55 16.13 16.55
N ASP A 146 -20.57 15.22 15.58
CA ASP A 146 -21.51 14.09 15.60
C ASP A 146 -20.87 12.93 16.38
N GLY A 147 -21.58 12.40 17.38
CA GLY A 147 -21.13 11.22 18.13
C GLY A 147 -20.97 9.98 17.24
N PRO A 148 -20.27 8.93 17.72
CA PRO A 148 -20.05 7.71 16.95
C PRO A 148 -21.36 6.98 16.68
N HIS A 149 -21.68 6.74 15.40
CA HIS A 149 -22.83 5.98 14.96
C HIS A 149 -22.38 4.62 14.42
N ALA A 150 -22.89 3.54 15.02
CA ALA A 150 -22.48 2.18 14.67
C ALA A 150 -22.78 1.81 13.20
N ARG A 151 -23.89 2.31 12.62
CA ARG A 151 -24.31 1.96 11.26
C ARG A 151 -23.32 2.42 10.17
N PRO A 152 -22.96 3.72 10.07
CA PRO A 152 -21.92 4.16 9.12
C PRO A 152 -20.56 3.49 9.37
N ILE A 153 -20.15 3.37 10.64
CA ILE A 153 -18.87 2.73 10.99
C ILE A 153 -18.83 1.27 10.52
N ALA A 154 -19.92 0.51 10.72
CA ALA A 154 -20.03 -0.87 10.25
C ALA A 154 -19.99 -0.97 8.71
N GLN A 155 -20.53 0.00 7.98
CA GLN A 155 -20.43 0.05 6.51
C GLN A 155 -19.00 0.31 6.04
N LEU A 156 -18.29 1.24 6.70
CA LEU A 156 -16.87 1.49 6.46
C LEU A 156 -16.06 0.21 6.72
N LEU A 157 -16.25 -0.43 7.87
CA LEU A 157 -15.57 -1.68 8.22
C LEU A 157 -15.89 -2.81 7.24
N ARG A 158 -17.14 -2.95 6.81
CA ARG A 158 -17.54 -3.98 5.83
C ARG A 158 -16.84 -3.83 4.49
N THR A 159 -16.46 -2.61 4.11
CA THR A 159 -15.75 -2.31 2.86
C THR A 159 -14.25 -2.35 3.04
N GLY A 160 -13.74 -1.77 4.14
CA GLY A 160 -12.32 -1.64 4.45
C GLY A 160 -11.67 -2.92 4.98
N LEU A 161 -12.38 -3.73 5.78
CA LEU A 161 -11.83 -4.99 6.32
C LEU A 161 -11.41 -5.97 5.21
N PRO A 162 -12.23 -6.23 4.16
CA PRO A 162 -11.78 -7.05 3.04
C PRO A 162 -10.57 -6.48 2.30
N ILE A 163 -10.45 -5.16 2.17
CA ILE A 163 -9.29 -4.51 1.56
C ILE A 163 -8.06 -4.74 2.43
N GLY A 164 -8.15 -4.52 3.74
CA GLY A 164 -7.07 -4.74 4.69
C GLY A 164 -6.61 -6.20 4.71
N VAL A 165 -7.55 -7.17 4.67
CA VAL A 165 -7.22 -8.59 4.56
C VAL A 165 -6.52 -8.90 3.23
N THR A 166 -6.97 -8.32 2.11
CA THR A 166 -6.31 -8.52 0.81
C THR A 166 -4.86 -8.03 0.84
N VAL A 167 -4.62 -6.83 1.36
CA VAL A 167 -3.27 -6.25 1.51
C VAL A 167 -2.43 -7.06 2.50
N LEU A 168 -3.03 -7.58 3.58
CA LEU A 168 -2.34 -8.45 4.53
C LEU A 168 -1.94 -9.78 3.89
N MET A 169 -2.81 -10.39 3.07
CA MET A 169 -2.50 -11.63 2.36
C MET A 169 -1.36 -11.42 1.35
N GLU A 170 -1.33 -10.27 0.69
CA GLU A 170 -0.28 -9.88 -0.26
C GLU A 170 1.05 -9.59 0.44
N GLY A 171 1.06 -8.72 1.45
CA GLY A 171 2.25 -8.42 2.25
C GLY A 171 2.77 -9.66 2.98
N GLY A 172 1.87 -10.47 3.52
CA GLY A 172 2.20 -11.73 4.19
C GLY A 172 2.86 -12.74 3.26
N LEU A 173 2.43 -12.80 1.98
CA LEU A 173 3.06 -13.64 0.96
C LEU A 173 4.53 -13.24 0.74
N PHE A 174 4.80 -11.93 0.59
CA PHE A 174 6.18 -11.44 0.41
C PHE A 174 7.04 -11.69 1.65
N ILE A 175 6.52 -11.44 2.85
CA ILE A 175 7.26 -11.68 4.11
C ILE A 175 7.56 -13.17 4.26
N ALA A 176 6.57 -14.05 4.04
CA ALA A 176 6.76 -15.49 4.13
C ALA A 176 7.78 -15.99 3.10
N THR A 177 7.71 -15.49 1.86
CA THR A 177 8.67 -15.84 0.82
C THR A 177 10.08 -15.37 1.18
N ALA A 178 10.24 -14.13 1.65
CA ALA A 178 11.53 -13.61 2.10
C ALA A 178 12.12 -14.46 3.24
N LEU A 179 11.30 -14.85 4.23
CA LEU A 179 11.74 -15.73 5.32
C LEU A 179 12.16 -17.12 4.83
N LEU A 180 11.47 -17.68 3.84
CA LEU A 180 11.83 -18.97 3.26
C LEU A 180 13.12 -18.89 2.44
N ILE A 181 13.31 -17.83 1.65
CA ILE A 181 14.56 -17.58 0.91
C ILE A 181 15.72 -17.36 1.89
N ALA A 182 15.48 -16.68 3.02
CA ALA A 182 16.51 -16.45 4.04
C ALA A 182 17.06 -17.76 4.63
N ARG A 183 16.26 -18.83 4.68
CA ARG A 183 16.72 -20.16 5.13
C ARG A 183 17.67 -20.83 4.14
N LEU A 184 17.70 -20.41 2.87
CA LEU A 184 18.58 -20.96 1.83
C LEU A 184 20.02 -20.40 1.94
N GLY A 185 20.25 -19.35 2.73
CA GLY A 185 21.56 -18.77 2.98
C GLY A 185 21.61 -17.26 2.78
N ALA A 186 22.71 -16.64 3.23
CA ALA A 186 22.88 -15.18 3.21
C ALA A 186 22.93 -14.60 1.79
N VAL A 187 23.56 -15.28 0.84
CA VAL A 187 23.67 -14.84 -0.56
C VAL A 187 22.29 -14.80 -1.25
N PRO A 188 21.47 -15.88 -1.23
CA PRO A 188 20.07 -15.84 -1.66
C PRO A 188 19.23 -14.74 -1.01
N ALA A 189 19.37 -14.54 0.30
CA ALA A 189 18.63 -13.53 1.04
C ALA A 189 18.97 -12.11 0.56
N ALA A 190 20.27 -11.81 0.43
CA ALA A 190 20.74 -10.51 -0.06
C ALA A 190 20.28 -10.25 -1.49
N ALA A 191 20.41 -11.24 -2.38
CA ALA A 191 19.95 -11.11 -3.77
C ALA A 191 18.44 -10.87 -3.86
N HIS A 192 17.63 -11.60 -3.07
CA HIS A 192 16.19 -11.37 -2.99
C HIS A 192 15.85 -9.98 -2.46
N GLN A 193 16.56 -9.50 -1.44
CA GLN A 193 16.31 -8.16 -0.88
C GLN A 193 16.57 -7.05 -1.91
N ILE A 194 17.61 -7.18 -2.73
CA ILE A 194 17.86 -6.25 -3.84
C ILE A 194 16.70 -6.32 -4.83
N ALA A 195 16.31 -7.52 -5.28
CA ALA A 195 15.25 -7.70 -6.26
C ALA A 195 13.89 -7.17 -5.78
N ILE A 196 13.50 -7.43 -4.52
CA ILE A 196 12.22 -6.97 -3.97
C ILE A 196 12.21 -5.46 -3.75
N ASN A 197 13.34 -4.84 -3.35
CA ASN A 197 13.44 -3.39 -3.20
C ASN A 197 13.24 -2.67 -4.53
N VAL A 198 13.91 -3.16 -5.58
CA VAL A 198 13.77 -2.63 -6.95
C VAL A 198 12.33 -2.84 -7.46
N SER A 199 11.75 -4.02 -7.20
CA SER A 199 10.36 -4.32 -7.56
C SER A 199 9.37 -3.38 -6.85
N ALA A 200 9.57 -3.14 -5.55
CA ALA A 200 8.74 -2.25 -4.76
C ALA A 200 8.79 -0.80 -5.29
N LEU A 201 9.96 -0.33 -5.73
CA LEU A 201 10.09 0.99 -6.35
C LEU A 201 9.29 1.08 -7.66
N CYS A 202 9.39 0.07 -8.53
CA CYS A 202 8.61 -0.01 -9.75
C CYS A 202 7.10 -0.12 -9.48
N PHE A 203 6.71 -0.76 -8.37
CA PHE A 203 5.33 -0.97 -7.97
C PHE A 203 4.62 0.29 -7.44
N MET A 204 5.37 1.31 -6.99
CA MET A 204 4.76 2.56 -6.50
C MET A 204 3.92 3.27 -7.56
N ILE A 205 4.31 3.17 -8.85
CA ILE A 205 3.57 3.83 -9.94
C ILE A 205 2.24 3.11 -10.22
N PRO A 206 2.19 1.78 -10.46
CA PRO A 206 0.92 1.04 -10.55
C PRO A 206 0.00 1.23 -9.36
N MET A 207 0.54 1.26 -8.13
CA MET A 207 -0.23 1.51 -6.92
C MET A 207 -0.94 2.87 -6.97
N GLY A 208 -0.23 3.94 -7.34
CA GLY A 208 -0.83 5.27 -7.50
C GLY A 208 -1.89 5.32 -8.59
N VAL A 209 -1.68 4.63 -9.72
CA VAL A 209 -2.68 4.54 -10.80
C VAL A 209 -3.91 3.75 -10.36
N ALA A 210 -3.76 2.72 -9.52
CA ALA A 210 -4.89 1.98 -8.97
C ALA A 210 -5.72 2.81 -7.98
N GLU A 211 -5.08 3.65 -7.15
CA GLU A 211 -5.80 4.64 -6.31
C GLU A 211 -6.59 5.62 -7.18
N ALA A 212 -5.96 6.18 -8.23
CA ALA A 212 -6.63 7.06 -9.18
C ALA A 212 -7.80 6.37 -9.90
N THR A 213 -7.62 5.12 -10.31
CA THR A 213 -8.67 4.30 -10.94
C THR A 213 -9.83 4.05 -9.97
N THR A 214 -9.53 3.77 -8.69
CA THR A 214 -10.54 3.60 -7.64
C THR A 214 -11.42 4.84 -7.51
N VAL A 215 -10.81 6.03 -7.46
CA VAL A 215 -11.52 7.32 -7.36
C VAL A 215 -12.38 7.56 -8.59
N ARG A 216 -11.83 7.39 -9.80
CA ARG A 216 -12.53 7.65 -11.07
C ARG A 216 -13.69 6.68 -11.30
N VAL A 217 -13.50 5.40 -10.99
CA VAL A 217 -14.55 4.38 -11.06
C VAL A 217 -15.63 4.63 -10.00
N GLY A 218 -15.25 4.97 -8.77
CA GLY A 218 -16.19 5.31 -7.70
C GLY A 218 -17.04 6.54 -8.03
N HIS A 219 -16.44 7.56 -8.64
CA HIS A 219 -17.16 8.74 -9.12
C HIS A 219 -18.13 8.39 -10.27
N ALA A 220 -17.68 7.65 -11.27
CA ALA A 220 -18.51 7.22 -12.40
C ALA A 220 -19.68 6.33 -11.96
N LEU A 221 -19.47 5.48 -10.95
CA LEU A 221 -20.54 4.70 -10.31
C LEU A 221 -21.57 5.61 -9.63
N GLY A 222 -21.13 6.67 -8.94
CA GLY A 222 -22.03 7.65 -8.35
C GLY A 222 -22.89 8.41 -9.37
N MET A 223 -22.39 8.55 -10.60
CA MET A 223 -23.12 9.17 -11.73
C MET A 223 -24.01 8.17 -12.50
N GLY A 224 -23.95 6.87 -12.20
CA GLY A 224 -24.68 5.84 -12.93
C GLY A 224 -24.19 5.58 -14.36
N ASP A 225 -23.00 6.06 -14.73
CA ASP A 225 -22.46 5.90 -16.09
C ASP A 225 -21.56 4.65 -16.19
N GLY A 226 -22.15 3.54 -16.64
CA GLY A 226 -21.43 2.29 -16.89
C GLY A 226 -20.32 2.38 -17.94
N GLN A 227 -20.42 3.30 -18.91
CA GLN A 227 -19.36 3.51 -19.90
C GLN A 227 -18.17 4.27 -19.29
N ALA A 228 -18.43 5.28 -18.47
CA ALA A 228 -17.37 6.00 -17.76
C ALA A 228 -16.57 5.09 -16.82
N ILE A 229 -17.24 4.13 -16.15
CA ILE A 229 -16.59 3.09 -15.34
C ILE A 229 -15.59 2.29 -16.18
N ARG A 230 -16.02 1.78 -17.35
CA ARG A 230 -15.15 0.99 -18.22
C ARG A 230 -14.00 1.82 -18.78
N ARG A 231 -14.27 3.04 -19.22
CA ARG A 231 -13.24 3.97 -19.71
C ARG A 231 -12.17 4.26 -18.65
N ALA A 232 -12.58 4.52 -17.42
CA ALA A 232 -11.66 4.75 -16.31
C ALA A 232 -10.76 3.53 -16.03
N ALA A 233 -11.33 2.33 -16.01
CA ALA A 233 -10.56 1.10 -15.79
C ALA A 233 -9.63 0.78 -16.97
N HIS A 234 -10.09 0.93 -18.22
CA HIS A 234 -9.26 0.72 -19.41
C HIS A 234 -8.10 1.71 -19.51
N ALA A 235 -8.34 2.98 -19.17
CA ALA A 235 -7.26 3.97 -19.06
C ALA A 235 -6.25 3.57 -17.97
N GLY A 236 -6.73 3.11 -16.81
CA GLY A 236 -5.89 2.56 -15.75
C GLY A 236 -5.01 1.41 -16.23
N TYR A 237 -5.59 0.40 -16.89
CA TYR A 237 -4.82 -0.71 -17.46
C TYR A 237 -3.78 -0.25 -18.49
N GLY A 238 -4.15 0.67 -19.38
CA GLY A 238 -3.25 1.20 -20.40
C GLY A 238 -2.03 1.92 -19.79
N ILE A 239 -2.26 2.75 -18.77
CA ILE A 239 -1.18 3.46 -18.07
C ILE A 239 -0.31 2.45 -17.31
N VAL A 240 -0.90 1.53 -16.55
CA VAL A 240 -0.13 0.54 -15.78
C VAL A 240 0.72 -0.34 -16.70
N LEU A 241 0.14 -0.91 -17.76
CA LEU A 241 0.88 -1.74 -18.70
C LEU A 241 1.96 -0.95 -19.44
N GLY A 242 1.70 0.31 -19.80
CA GLY A 242 2.68 1.19 -20.43
C GLY A 242 3.86 1.51 -19.51
N THR A 243 3.59 1.87 -18.26
CA THR A 243 4.64 2.11 -17.27
C THR A 243 5.43 0.83 -16.96
N GLN A 244 4.75 -0.31 -16.85
CA GLN A 244 5.42 -1.58 -16.58
C GLN A 244 6.25 -2.07 -17.76
N ALA A 245 5.81 -1.86 -19.00
CA ALA A 245 6.63 -2.12 -20.17
C ALA A 245 7.91 -1.28 -20.15
N LEU A 246 7.80 0.01 -19.78
CA LEU A 246 8.95 0.90 -19.63
C LEU A 246 9.89 0.44 -18.49
N SER A 247 9.36 0.13 -17.31
CA SER A 247 10.13 -0.35 -16.16
C SER A 247 10.79 -1.70 -16.43
N ALA A 248 10.07 -2.66 -17.04
CA ALA A 248 10.62 -3.95 -17.44
C ALA A 248 11.73 -3.79 -18.47
N THR A 249 11.57 -2.90 -19.46
CA THR A 249 12.61 -2.60 -20.44
C THR A 249 13.85 -1.99 -19.78
N ALA A 250 13.67 -1.04 -18.86
CA ALA A 250 14.77 -0.44 -18.10
C ALA A 250 15.50 -1.47 -17.24
N LEU A 251 14.78 -2.42 -16.64
CA LEU A 251 15.36 -3.52 -15.85
C LEU A 251 16.09 -4.52 -16.73
N LEU A 252 15.54 -4.89 -17.88
CA LEU A 252 16.19 -5.81 -18.82
C LEU A 252 17.52 -5.25 -19.34
N LEU A 253 17.56 -3.95 -19.67
CA LEU A 253 18.74 -3.28 -20.21
C LEU A 253 19.73 -2.80 -19.14
N GLY A 254 19.25 -2.56 -17.92
CA GLY A 254 20.00 -1.91 -16.85
C GLY A 254 20.22 -2.75 -15.59
N HIS A 255 19.88 -4.04 -15.58
CA HIS A 255 19.97 -4.88 -14.37
C HIS A 255 21.37 -4.87 -13.76
N ASP A 256 22.43 -4.93 -14.56
CA ASP A 256 23.81 -4.94 -14.08
C ASP A 256 24.17 -3.64 -13.34
N LEU A 257 23.73 -2.50 -13.89
CA LEU A 257 23.98 -1.19 -13.28
C LEU A 257 23.23 -1.04 -11.97
N VAL A 258 21.96 -1.46 -11.93
CA VAL A 258 21.14 -1.41 -10.70
C VAL A 258 21.75 -2.29 -9.61
N VAL A 259 22.18 -3.50 -9.96
CA VAL A 259 22.80 -4.42 -9.01
C VAL A 259 24.16 -3.89 -8.51
N ALA A 260 24.97 -3.30 -9.39
CA ALA A 260 26.26 -2.71 -9.04
C ALA A 260 26.14 -1.53 -8.05
N LEU A 261 24.98 -0.85 -8.00
CA LEU A 261 24.70 0.18 -6.99
C LEU A 261 24.46 -0.40 -5.59
N TYR A 262 23.97 -1.65 -5.49
CA TYR A 262 23.64 -2.29 -4.22
C TYR A 262 24.80 -3.10 -3.65
N THR A 263 25.57 -3.82 -4.48
CA THR A 263 26.64 -4.69 -4.01
C THR A 263 27.83 -4.73 -4.96
N ARG A 264 29.00 -4.97 -4.38
CA ARG A 264 30.25 -5.25 -5.11
C ARG A 264 30.61 -6.74 -5.12
N ASP A 265 29.85 -7.57 -4.39
CA ASP A 265 30.04 -9.02 -4.40
C ASP A 265 29.47 -9.61 -5.70
N LEU A 266 30.35 -10.20 -6.51
CA LEU A 266 30.02 -10.75 -7.82
C LEU A 266 29.01 -11.92 -7.73
N VAL A 267 29.03 -12.70 -6.66
CA VAL A 267 28.12 -13.86 -6.49
C VAL A 267 26.70 -13.38 -6.17
N VAL A 268 26.58 -12.41 -5.26
CA VAL A 268 25.29 -11.77 -4.96
C VAL A 268 24.79 -11.02 -6.19
N ALA A 269 25.68 -10.36 -6.92
CA ALA A 269 25.33 -9.59 -8.10
C ALA A 269 24.76 -10.47 -9.22
N ALA A 270 25.41 -11.60 -9.53
CA ALA A 270 24.93 -12.52 -10.56
C ALA A 270 23.56 -13.14 -10.22
N LEU A 271 23.34 -13.47 -8.94
CA LEU A 271 22.05 -14.00 -8.50
C LEU A 271 20.96 -12.92 -8.50
N ALA A 272 21.28 -11.71 -8.04
CA ALA A 272 20.35 -10.58 -8.05
C ALA A 272 19.95 -10.20 -9.49
N GLY A 273 20.89 -10.18 -10.43
CA GLY A 273 20.63 -9.92 -11.85
C GLY A 273 19.64 -10.93 -12.43
N ASN A 274 19.81 -12.22 -12.15
CA ASN A 274 18.84 -13.24 -12.55
C ASN A 274 17.47 -13.03 -11.92
N LEU A 275 17.42 -12.70 -10.62
CA LEU A 275 16.15 -12.41 -9.93
C LEU A 275 15.45 -11.16 -10.47
N LEU A 276 16.18 -10.17 -10.98
CA LEU A 276 15.60 -8.99 -11.63
C LEU A 276 14.89 -9.33 -12.95
N LEU A 277 15.33 -10.38 -13.67
CA LEU A 277 14.60 -10.87 -14.84
C LEU A 277 13.23 -11.45 -14.44
N TYR A 278 13.18 -12.21 -13.33
CA TYR A 278 11.91 -12.67 -12.75
C TYR A 278 11.07 -11.49 -12.25
N ALA A 279 11.69 -10.46 -11.65
CA ALA A 279 11.01 -9.24 -11.24
C ALA A 279 10.36 -8.50 -12.42
N ALA A 280 11.03 -8.45 -13.57
CA ALA A 280 10.48 -7.85 -14.79
C ALA A 280 9.23 -8.61 -15.28
N ALA A 281 9.25 -9.95 -15.26
CA ALA A 281 8.09 -10.76 -15.58
C ALA A 281 6.96 -10.64 -14.53
N PHE A 282 7.35 -10.57 -13.25
CA PHE A 282 6.46 -10.41 -12.10
C PHE A 282 5.66 -9.11 -12.13
N GLN A 283 6.21 -8.03 -12.66
CA GLN A 283 5.53 -6.74 -12.73
C GLN A 283 4.23 -6.82 -13.55
N PHE A 284 4.20 -7.48 -14.71
CA PHE A 284 2.99 -7.45 -15.57
C PHE A 284 1.73 -8.02 -14.89
N PRO A 285 1.75 -9.25 -14.32
CA PRO A 285 0.62 -9.75 -13.54
C PRO A 285 0.25 -8.84 -12.37
N ASP A 286 1.25 -8.34 -11.65
CA ASP A 286 1.08 -7.52 -10.47
C ASP A 286 0.37 -6.20 -10.78
N GLY A 287 0.72 -5.54 -11.88
CA GLY A 287 0.04 -4.32 -12.31
C GLY A 287 -1.40 -4.54 -12.75
N ILE A 288 -1.66 -5.62 -13.49
CA ILE A 288 -3.03 -5.99 -13.88
C ILE A 288 -3.87 -6.29 -12.65
N GLN A 289 -3.32 -7.04 -11.69
CA GLN A 289 -3.97 -7.34 -10.42
C GLN A 289 -4.31 -6.06 -9.67
N VAL A 290 -3.36 -5.14 -9.50
CA VAL A 290 -3.54 -3.93 -8.70
C VAL A 290 -4.51 -2.96 -9.36
N ALA A 291 -4.43 -2.80 -10.69
CA ALA A 291 -5.40 -2.02 -11.45
C ALA A 291 -6.81 -2.61 -11.35
N SER A 292 -6.94 -3.94 -11.46
CA SER A 292 -8.23 -4.65 -11.31
C SER A 292 -8.79 -4.49 -9.89
N ALA A 293 -7.94 -4.64 -8.88
CA ALA A 293 -8.28 -4.49 -7.48
C ALA A 293 -8.72 -3.05 -7.18
N GLY A 294 -8.06 -2.03 -7.75
CA GLY A 294 -8.46 -0.64 -7.64
C GLY A 294 -9.82 -0.37 -8.30
N ALA A 295 -10.04 -0.90 -9.50
CA ALA A 295 -11.33 -0.77 -10.19
C ALA A 295 -12.48 -1.44 -9.41
N LEU A 296 -12.26 -2.64 -8.86
CA LEU A 296 -13.25 -3.36 -8.04
C LEU A 296 -13.51 -2.65 -6.70
N ARG A 297 -12.47 -2.08 -6.07
CA ARG A 297 -12.61 -1.19 -4.90
C ARG A 297 -13.51 0.00 -5.22
N GLY A 298 -13.35 0.62 -6.38
CA GLY A 298 -14.21 1.72 -6.86
C GLY A 298 -15.67 1.29 -7.04
N LEU A 299 -15.89 0.03 -7.44
CA LEU A 299 -17.22 -0.58 -7.56
C LEU A 299 -17.86 -0.99 -6.21
N LYS A 300 -17.14 -0.81 -5.09
CA LYS A 300 -17.51 -1.34 -3.76
C LYS A 300 -17.62 -2.87 -3.70
N ASP A 301 -17.05 -3.59 -4.67
CA ASP A 301 -16.95 -5.06 -4.65
C ASP A 301 -15.58 -5.47 -4.08
N THR A 302 -15.48 -5.55 -2.75
CA THR A 302 -14.20 -5.82 -2.06
C THR A 302 -14.10 -7.22 -1.46
N ARG A 303 -15.23 -7.91 -1.25
CA ARG A 303 -15.27 -9.26 -0.66
C ARG A 303 -14.81 -10.34 -1.62
N VAL A 304 -15.22 -10.25 -2.89
CA VAL A 304 -14.80 -11.23 -3.90
C VAL A 304 -13.30 -11.15 -4.17
N PRO A 305 -12.70 -9.95 -4.40
CA PRO A 305 -11.25 -9.82 -4.51
C PRO A 305 -10.46 -10.43 -3.35
N MET A 306 -10.95 -10.27 -2.12
CA MET A 306 -10.30 -10.84 -0.93
C MET A 306 -10.17 -12.37 -1.01
N TRP A 307 -11.26 -13.08 -1.33
CA TRP A 307 -11.22 -14.54 -1.48
C TRP A 307 -10.37 -14.99 -2.66
N LEU A 308 -10.45 -14.26 -3.78
CA LEU A 308 -9.63 -14.55 -4.97
C LEU A 308 -8.13 -14.37 -4.68
N ALA A 309 -7.75 -13.29 -3.99
CA ALA A 309 -6.37 -13.05 -3.58
C ALA A 309 -5.88 -14.12 -2.61
N MET A 310 -6.67 -14.47 -1.60
CA MET A 310 -6.31 -15.51 -0.63
C MET A 310 -6.07 -16.85 -1.32
N PHE A 311 -6.97 -17.28 -2.22
CA PHE A 311 -6.80 -18.52 -2.98
C PHE A 311 -5.60 -18.47 -3.92
N SER A 312 -5.41 -17.37 -4.64
CA SER A 312 -4.33 -17.26 -5.64
C SER A 312 -2.95 -17.19 -4.97
N TYR A 313 -2.82 -16.45 -3.86
CA TYR A 313 -1.55 -16.25 -3.17
C TYR A 313 -1.18 -17.42 -2.27
N TRP A 314 -2.10 -17.84 -1.41
CA TRP A 314 -1.82 -18.87 -0.40
C TRP A 314 -2.21 -20.27 -0.85
N GLY A 315 -3.24 -20.40 -1.70
CA GLY A 315 -3.66 -21.70 -2.23
C GLY A 315 -2.85 -22.17 -3.44
N LEU A 316 -2.42 -21.26 -4.31
CA LEU A 316 -1.68 -21.60 -5.53
C LEU A 316 -0.21 -21.16 -5.47
N GLY A 317 0.04 -19.87 -5.20
CA GLY A 317 1.39 -19.29 -5.25
C GLY A 317 2.37 -19.90 -4.25
N MET A 318 1.98 -19.92 -2.96
CA MET A 318 2.84 -20.46 -1.88
C MET A 318 3.18 -21.94 -2.05
N PRO A 319 2.22 -22.87 -2.27
CA PRO A 319 2.54 -24.28 -2.43
C PRO A 319 3.43 -24.55 -3.65
N LEU A 320 3.19 -23.86 -4.78
CA LEU A 320 4.05 -23.95 -5.95
C LEU A 320 5.46 -23.40 -5.66
N GLY A 321 5.57 -22.25 -4.99
CA GLY A 321 6.85 -21.66 -4.64
C GLY A 321 7.66 -22.54 -3.69
N ILE A 322 7.03 -23.15 -2.70
CA ILE A 322 7.66 -24.11 -1.78
C ILE A 322 8.05 -25.39 -2.52
N GLY A 323 7.16 -25.94 -3.35
CA GLY A 323 7.43 -27.17 -4.11
C GLY A 323 8.59 -27.00 -5.10
N LEU A 324 8.61 -25.89 -5.85
CA LEU A 324 9.67 -25.59 -6.81
C LEU A 324 10.97 -25.18 -6.11
N GLY A 325 10.89 -24.29 -5.12
CA GLY A 325 12.07 -23.73 -4.46
C GLY A 325 12.75 -24.71 -3.50
N LEU A 326 11.99 -25.37 -2.63
CA LEU A 326 12.52 -26.28 -1.60
C LEU A 326 12.47 -27.75 -2.03
N GLY A 327 11.40 -28.18 -2.71
CA GLY A 327 11.22 -29.59 -3.09
C GLY A 327 12.08 -30.00 -4.29
N LEU A 328 12.06 -29.21 -5.36
CA LEU A 328 12.83 -29.46 -6.60
C LEU A 328 14.24 -28.84 -6.57
N GLY A 329 14.60 -28.12 -5.52
CA GLY A 329 15.93 -27.53 -5.34
C GLY A 329 16.23 -26.35 -6.28
N TRP A 330 15.22 -25.73 -6.91
CA TRP A 330 15.41 -24.54 -7.76
C TRP A 330 15.72 -23.28 -6.97
N GLY A 331 15.75 -23.37 -5.63
CA GLY A 331 16.18 -22.30 -4.75
C GLY A 331 15.31 -21.05 -4.89
N PRO A 332 15.91 -19.84 -4.89
CA PRO A 332 15.16 -18.58 -4.93
C PRO A 332 14.36 -18.42 -6.22
N GLN A 333 14.87 -18.89 -7.37
CA GLN A 333 14.15 -18.78 -8.64
C GLN A 333 12.80 -19.51 -8.60
N GLY A 334 12.77 -20.71 -8.03
CA GLY A 334 11.54 -21.49 -7.89
C GLY A 334 10.45 -20.76 -7.08
N MET A 335 10.85 -20.02 -6.05
CA MET A 335 9.93 -19.21 -5.26
C MET A 335 9.36 -18.04 -6.07
N TRP A 336 10.20 -17.35 -6.85
CA TRP A 336 9.75 -16.27 -7.74
C TRP A 336 8.79 -16.78 -8.83
N VAL A 337 9.02 -17.97 -9.38
CA VAL A 337 8.07 -18.59 -10.32
C VAL A 337 6.72 -18.85 -9.65
N GLY A 338 6.72 -19.38 -8.42
CA GLY A 338 5.50 -19.57 -7.62
C GLY A 338 4.74 -18.26 -7.40
N LEU A 339 5.45 -17.17 -7.07
CA LEU A 339 4.87 -15.83 -6.96
C LEU A 339 4.24 -15.38 -8.28
N ILE A 340 4.97 -15.46 -9.39
CA ILE A 340 4.49 -15.05 -10.72
C ILE A 340 3.21 -15.81 -11.09
N VAL A 341 3.16 -17.13 -10.86
CA VAL A 341 1.97 -17.95 -11.13
C VAL A 341 0.80 -17.54 -10.24
N GLY A 342 1.05 -17.32 -8.94
CA GLY A 342 0.02 -16.85 -8.00
C GLY A 342 -0.56 -15.49 -8.38
N LEU A 343 0.30 -14.52 -8.73
CA LEU A 343 -0.15 -13.21 -9.19
C LEU A 343 -0.83 -13.27 -10.55
N SER A 344 -0.37 -14.12 -11.47
CA SER A 344 -1.02 -14.31 -12.78
C SER A 344 -2.44 -14.84 -12.63
N ALA A 345 -2.64 -15.82 -11.74
CA ALA A 345 -3.96 -16.32 -11.41
C ALA A 345 -4.83 -15.21 -10.80
N ALA A 346 -4.30 -14.45 -9.83
CA ALA A 346 -5.01 -13.33 -9.22
C ALA A 346 -5.40 -12.26 -10.25
N ALA A 347 -4.49 -11.90 -11.16
CA ALA A 347 -4.71 -10.93 -12.22
C ALA A 347 -5.85 -11.35 -13.15
N VAL A 348 -5.84 -12.60 -13.63
CA VAL A 348 -6.89 -13.14 -14.52
C VAL A 348 -8.24 -13.20 -13.79
N LEU A 349 -8.27 -13.68 -12.55
CA LEU A 349 -9.49 -13.80 -11.75
C LEU A 349 -10.09 -12.42 -11.40
N MET A 350 -9.27 -11.44 -11.03
CA MET A 350 -9.75 -10.09 -10.73
C MET A 350 -10.17 -9.33 -12.00
N ALA A 351 -9.41 -9.46 -13.10
CA ALA A 351 -9.76 -8.83 -14.37
C ALA A 351 -11.06 -9.41 -14.94
N SER A 352 -11.26 -10.73 -14.86
CA SER A 352 -12.51 -11.38 -15.28
C SER A 352 -13.69 -10.97 -14.40
N ARG A 353 -13.49 -10.89 -13.07
CA ARG A 353 -14.51 -10.37 -12.14
C ARG A 353 -14.91 -8.94 -12.48
N PHE A 354 -13.95 -8.07 -12.78
CA PHE A 354 -14.23 -6.70 -13.18
C PHE A 354 -15.02 -6.63 -14.49
N ARG A 355 -14.64 -7.42 -15.50
CA ARG A 355 -15.40 -7.51 -16.78
C ARG A 355 -16.83 -7.99 -16.56
N HIS A 356 -17.04 -8.96 -15.68
CA HIS A 356 -18.38 -9.46 -15.36
C HIS A 356 -19.23 -8.40 -14.64
N SER A 357 -18.68 -7.76 -13.61
CA SER A 357 -19.39 -6.72 -12.84
C SER A 357 -19.70 -5.49 -13.70
N SER A 358 -18.78 -5.06 -14.57
CA SER A 358 -18.98 -3.90 -15.44
C SER A 358 -19.99 -4.13 -16.58
N ARG A 359 -20.24 -5.39 -16.97
CA ARG A 359 -21.27 -5.77 -17.96
C ARG A 359 -22.69 -5.74 -17.40
N ARG A 360 -22.85 -5.89 -16.09
CA ARG A 360 -24.17 -5.89 -15.42
C ARG A 360 -24.70 -4.48 -15.13
N LEU A 361 -23.86 -3.46 -15.30
CA LEU A 361 -24.27 -2.07 -15.08
C LEU A 361 -24.97 -1.53 -16.34
N PRO A 362 -26.11 -0.82 -16.19
CA PRO A 362 -26.83 -0.25 -17.32
C PRO A 362 -25.91 0.58 -18.23
N GLY A 363 -26.16 0.50 -19.54
CA GLY A 363 -25.63 1.48 -20.50
C GLY A 363 -26.10 2.89 -20.16
N PRO A 364 -25.57 3.93 -20.82
CA PRO A 364 -25.89 5.31 -20.47
C PRO A 364 -27.40 5.46 -20.38
N ALA A 365 -27.90 6.01 -19.27
CA ALA A 365 -29.23 6.57 -19.26
C ALA A 365 -29.24 7.58 -20.41
N SER A 366 -29.97 7.26 -21.48
CA SER A 366 -30.29 8.23 -22.51
C SER A 366 -30.73 9.48 -21.78
N ALA A 367 -30.02 10.59 -21.98
CA ALA A 367 -30.46 11.90 -21.52
C ALA A 367 -31.93 12.02 -21.93
N GLY A 368 -32.84 11.96 -20.95
CA GLY A 368 -34.25 12.19 -21.21
C GLY A 368 -34.35 13.56 -21.88
N PRO A 369 -35.21 13.70 -22.91
CA PRO A 369 -35.34 14.98 -23.60
C PRO A 369 -35.63 16.03 -22.53
N ALA A 370 -34.81 17.09 -22.51
CA ALA A 370 -35.04 18.24 -21.69
C ALA A 370 -36.49 18.67 -21.92
N MET A 371 -37.33 18.56 -20.90
CA MET A 371 -38.65 19.15 -20.91
C MET A 371 -38.43 20.66 -20.97
N THR A 372 -38.64 21.20 -22.17
CA THR A 372 -38.73 22.62 -22.51
C THR A 372 -39.80 23.33 -21.71
#